data_AF-A0A445AQL1-F1
#
_entry.id   AF-A0A445AQL1-F1
#
_cell.length_a   1.000
_cell.length_b   1.000
_cell.length_c   1.000
_cell.angle_alpha   90.00
_cell.angle_beta   90.00
_cell.angle_gamma   90.00
#
_symmetry.space_group_name_H-M   'P 1'
#
loop_
_entity.id
_entity.type
_entity.pdbx_description
1 polymer ?
#
loop_
_entity_poly.entity_id
_entity_poly.type
_entity_poly.pdbx_seq_one_letter_code
_entity_poly.pdbx_strand_id
1 'polypeptide(L)'
;MHLFNHCCMRYISFSDISTNSFISLNDSYMYLAVVECYETLKDIIYNLLQDKEDKMIVSHICDKVEWSIQEHTFVKKFKMSGLPSLSEKLEKFLTLLRAEDDKLETLKPQIVNVLQDIVEIILQDVMHDGHLVTENLCLNTKERGQRYVNIDTDFTVNKSVKEKVIRLHLLLTVKESTKNVPKNLDARRRITFFANSLFMNMSKAPKVRNMLSFRLVIMIN
;
A
#
# COMPACT_ATOMS: atom_id res chain seq x y z
N MET A 1 3.86 0.04 22.11
CA MET A 1 3.15 -0.33 20.86
C MET A 1 2.24 0.83 20.44
N HIS A 2 2.82 2.04 20.40
CA HIS A 2 2.17 3.33 20.13
C HIS A 2 2.69 3.94 18.81
N LEU A 3 3.37 3.11 18.00
CA LEU A 3 4.26 3.53 16.91
C LEU A 3 3.94 2.83 15.59
N PHE A 4 2.93 1.95 15.53
CA PHE A 4 2.66 1.18 14.31
C PHE A 4 1.56 1.79 13.44
N ASN A 5 0.52 2.43 13.98
CA ASN A 5 -0.45 3.17 13.14
C ASN A 5 -0.20 4.66 13.00
N HIS A 6 0.88 5.20 13.55
CA HIS A 6 1.28 6.53 13.10
C HIS A 6 1.84 6.50 11.65
N CYS A 7 2.23 5.32 11.16
CA CYS A 7 2.99 5.16 9.92
C CYS A 7 2.18 5.04 8.62
N CYS A 8 1.06 4.31 8.57
CA CYS A 8 0.55 3.94 7.23
C CYS A 8 -0.08 5.07 6.41
N MET A 9 -0.71 6.10 7.01
CA MET A 9 -1.33 7.19 6.23
C MET A 9 -1.14 8.60 6.80
N ARG A 10 -0.65 8.75 8.04
CA ARG A 10 -0.38 10.06 8.66
C ARG A 10 1.10 10.44 8.67
N TYR A 11 1.99 9.47 8.44
CA TYR A 11 3.42 9.63 8.15
C TYR A 11 3.76 9.02 6.78
N ILE A 12 2.87 9.15 5.79
CA ILE A 12 3.37 9.31 4.42
C ILE A 12 3.97 10.73 4.32
N SER A 13 4.98 10.99 5.14
CA SER A 13 5.96 11.98 4.78
C SER A 13 6.98 11.17 3.99
N PHE A 14 6.88 11.21 2.67
CA PHE A 14 7.94 10.74 1.78
C PHE A 14 9.30 11.47 2.04
N SER A 15 9.42 12.28 3.10
CA SER A 15 10.67 12.86 3.60
C SER A 15 11.70 11.82 4.01
N ASP A 16 11.26 10.68 4.54
CA ASP A 16 12.19 9.71 5.13
C ASP A 16 12.85 8.81 4.05
N ILE A 17 12.32 8.84 2.82
CA ILE A 17 12.93 8.21 1.64
C ILE A 17 14.15 9.03 1.14
N SER A 18 14.32 10.28 1.60
CA SER A 18 15.36 11.20 1.12
C SER A 18 16.54 11.40 2.08
N THR A 19 16.47 10.98 3.34
CA THR A 19 17.53 11.29 4.32
C THR A 19 18.22 10.03 4.81
N ASN A 20 19.35 9.71 4.17
CA ASN A 20 20.34 8.72 4.60
C ASN A 20 21.00 9.11 5.94
N SER A 21 20.26 9.05 7.04
CA SER A 21 20.86 9.10 8.38
C SER A 21 19.95 8.43 9.41
N PHE A 22 20.46 7.32 9.97
CA PHE A 22 19.89 6.47 11.04
C PHE A 22 18.83 5.42 10.61
N ILE A 23 19.32 4.33 10.02
CA ILE A 23 18.53 3.14 9.69
C ILE A 23 18.17 2.39 10.96
N SER A 24 16.91 2.49 11.40
CA SER A 24 16.30 1.47 12.27
C SER A 24 15.72 0.37 11.38
N LEU A 25 15.84 -0.90 11.79
CA LEU A 25 15.32 -2.06 11.05
C LEU A 25 13.82 -1.91 10.66
N ASN A 26 13.07 -1.14 11.45
CA ASN A 26 11.66 -0.86 11.26
C ASN A 26 11.37 -0.05 9.98
N ASP A 27 12.34 0.77 9.54
CA ASP A 27 12.21 1.64 8.37
C ASP A 27 12.35 0.85 7.05
N SER A 28 13.24 -0.13 7.02
CA SER A 28 13.42 -1.02 5.86
C SER A 28 12.16 -1.87 5.59
N TYR A 29 11.50 -2.37 6.64
CA TYR A 29 10.25 -3.13 6.46
C TYR A 29 9.07 -2.24 6.10
N MET A 30 9.02 -1.02 6.64
CA MET A 30 8.00 -0.04 6.26
C MET A 30 8.15 0.35 4.78
N TYR A 31 9.38 0.59 4.34
CA TYR A 31 9.69 0.83 2.92
C TYR A 31 9.23 -0.34 2.04
N LEU A 32 9.55 -1.59 2.39
CA LEU A 32 9.11 -2.76 1.63
C LEU A 32 7.58 -2.87 1.58
N ALA A 33 6.87 -2.60 2.68
CA ALA A 33 5.41 -2.61 2.71
C ALA A 33 4.81 -1.52 1.81
N VAL A 34 5.40 -0.32 1.78
CA VAL A 34 4.96 0.78 0.90
C VAL A 34 5.20 0.42 -0.56
N VAL A 35 6.38 -0.12 -0.90
CA VAL A 35 6.68 -0.59 -2.26
C VAL A 35 5.72 -1.70 -2.68
N GLU A 36 5.44 -2.65 -1.80
CA GLU A 36 4.51 -3.75 -2.10
C GLU A 36 3.08 -3.24 -2.34
N CYS A 37 2.60 -2.29 -1.54
CA CYS A 37 1.31 -1.64 -1.75
C CYS A 37 1.25 -0.91 -3.10
N TYR A 38 2.30 -0.16 -3.43
CA TYR A 38 2.41 0.54 -4.71
C TYR A 38 2.40 -0.41 -5.90
N GLU A 39 3.24 -1.45 -5.88
CA GLU A 39 3.32 -2.45 -6.94
C GLU A 39 2.00 -3.23 -7.10
N THR A 40 1.35 -3.57 -5.99
CA THR A 40 0.04 -4.24 -6.02
C THR A 40 -1.03 -3.33 -6.62
N LEU A 41 -1.05 -2.05 -6.25
CA LEU A 41 -2.00 -1.07 -6.81
C LEU A 41 -1.76 -0.85 -8.31
N LYS A 42 -0.49 -0.73 -8.73
CA LYS A 42 -0.07 -0.62 -10.13
C LYS A 42 -0.58 -1.82 -10.92
N ASP A 43 -0.31 -3.04 -10.46
CA ASP A 43 -0.78 -4.29 -11.10
C ASP A 43 -2.31 -4.33 -11.24
N ILE A 44 -3.06 -3.94 -10.21
CA ILE A 44 -4.54 -3.90 -10.26
C ILE A 44 -5.02 -2.91 -11.32
N ILE A 45 -4.51 -1.68 -11.34
CA ILE A 45 -4.95 -0.65 -12.29
C ILE A 45 -4.58 -1.03 -13.72
N TYR A 46 -3.38 -1.56 -13.95
CA TYR A 46 -2.93 -1.96 -15.30
C TYR A 46 -3.73 -3.12 -15.90
N ASN A 47 -4.14 -4.08 -15.08
CA ASN A 47 -4.97 -5.21 -15.51
C ASN A 47 -6.44 -4.81 -15.69
N LEU A 48 -6.92 -3.82 -14.91
CA LEU A 48 -8.27 -3.26 -15.05
C LEU A 48 -8.44 -2.53 -16.39
N LEU A 49 -7.43 -1.80 -16.85
CA LEU A 49 -7.51 -1.04 -18.09
C LEU A 49 -7.37 -1.96 -19.31
N GLN A 50 -8.18 -1.76 -20.35
CA GLN A 50 -7.97 -2.43 -21.65
C GLN A 50 -7.33 -1.50 -22.67
N ASP A 51 -7.65 -0.21 -22.64
CA ASP A 51 -7.20 0.75 -23.63
C ASP A 51 -5.72 1.07 -23.46
N LYS A 52 -4.95 0.96 -24.56
CA LYS A 52 -3.50 1.24 -24.55
C LYS A 52 -3.19 2.67 -24.16
N GLU A 53 -4.02 3.61 -24.60
CA GLU A 53 -3.86 5.05 -24.33
C GLU A 53 -4.00 5.35 -22.84
N ASP A 54 -4.98 4.75 -22.18
CA ASP A 54 -5.18 4.87 -20.74
C ASP A 54 -4.02 4.24 -19.95
N LYS A 55 -3.52 3.07 -20.40
CA LYS A 55 -2.32 2.45 -19.83
C LYS A 55 -1.08 3.32 -19.97
N MET A 56 -0.92 4.03 -21.08
CA MET A 56 0.22 4.94 -21.29
C MET A 56 0.22 6.10 -20.30
N ILE A 57 -0.95 6.64 -19.95
CA ILE A 57 -1.05 7.71 -18.95
C ILE A 57 -0.66 7.20 -17.57
N VAL A 58 -1.20 6.04 -17.17
CA VAL A 58 -0.84 5.42 -15.89
C VAL A 58 0.66 5.08 -15.85
N SER A 59 1.23 4.58 -16.95
CA SER A 59 2.67 4.33 -17.09
C SER A 59 3.49 5.58 -16.87
N HIS A 60 3.13 6.67 -17.54
CA HIS A 60 3.86 7.91 -17.40
C HIS A 60 3.82 8.44 -15.96
N ILE A 61 2.69 8.29 -15.26
CA ILE A 61 2.59 8.62 -13.83
C ILE A 61 3.52 7.73 -13.00
N CYS A 62 3.50 6.42 -13.24
CA CYS A 62 4.36 5.46 -12.56
C CYS A 62 5.85 5.76 -12.78
N ASP A 63 6.27 5.99 -14.02
CA ASP A 63 7.65 6.34 -14.38
C ASP A 63 8.11 7.61 -13.66
N LYS A 64 7.24 8.62 -13.55
CA LYS A 64 7.54 9.85 -12.79
C LYS A 64 7.70 9.60 -11.30
N VAL A 65 6.86 8.73 -10.73
CA VAL A 65 6.97 8.31 -9.33
C VAL A 65 8.30 7.59 -9.11
N GLU A 66 8.58 6.54 -9.89
CA GLU A 66 9.79 5.74 -9.77
C GLU A 66 11.06 6.58 -9.96
N TRP A 67 11.09 7.45 -10.97
CA TRP A 67 12.21 8.38 -11.20
C TRP A 67 12.40 9.38 -10.05
N SER A 68 11.30 9.88 -9.47
CA SER A 68 11.40 10.81 -8.34
C SER A 68 11.89 10.16 -7.05
N ILE A 69 11.61 8.86 -6.86
CA ILE A 69 12.12 8.06 -5.74
C ILE A 69 13.62 7.82 -5.93
N GLN A 70 14.06 7.43 -7.13
CA GLN A 70 15.47 7.21 -7.47
C GLN A 70 16.31 8.49 -7.28
N GLU A 71 15.79 9.64 -7.70
CA GLU A 71 16.47 10.93 -7.57
C GLU A 71 16.33 11.57 -6.18
N HIS A 72 15.70 10.88 -5.20
CA HIS A 72 15.39 11.42 -3.87
C HIS A 72 14.70 12.80 -3.90
N THR A 73 13.87 13.04 -4.92
CA THR A 73 13.19 14.33 -5.15
C THR A 73 11.68 14.25 -4.99
N PHE A 74 11.16 13.14 -4.46
CA PHE A 74 9.72 12.89 -4.33
C PHE A 74 8.99 14.05 -3.62
N VAL A 75 9.43 14.48 -2.43
CA VAL A 75 8.77 15.57 -1.68
C VAL A 75 8.79 16.92 -2.40
N LYS A 76 9.75 17.11 -3.32
CA LYS A 76 9.83 18.32 -4.15
C LYS A 76 8.88 18.26 -5.35
N LYS A 77 8.68 17.06 -5.91
CA LYS A 77 7.86 16.83 -7.13
C LYS A 77 6.40 16.50 -6.81
N PHE A 78 6.12 16.00 -5.61
CA PHE A 78 4.79 15.59 -5.17
C PHE A 78 4.36 16.33 -3.90
N LYS A 79 3.12 16.82 -3.88
CA LYS A 79 2.46 17.50 -2.78
C LYS A 79 1.84 16.48 -1.83
N MET A 80 2.22 16.54 -0.56
CA MET A 80 1.63 15.69 0.48
C MET A 80 0.18 16.06 0.80
N SER A 81 -0.24 17.29 0.50
CA SER A 81 -1.59 17.79 0.79
C SER A 81 -2.70 17.05 0.06
N GLY A 82 -2.42 16.49 -1.13
CA GLY A 82 -3.40 15.73 -1.93
C GLY A 82 -3.49 14.24 -1.55
N LEU A 83 -2.54 13.71 -0.77
CA LEU A 83 -2.49 12.29 -0.41
C LEU A 83 -3.68 11.82 0.45
N PRO A 84 -4.19 12.60 1.43
CA PRO A 84 -5.38 12.20 2.18
C PRO A 84 -6.62 12.05 1.29
N SER A 85 -6.80 12.92 0.30
CA SER A 85 -7.91 12.82 -0.65
C SER A 85 -7.73 11.62 -1.59
N LEU A 86 -6.50 11.39 -2.05
CA LEU A 86 -6.16 10.21 -2.84
C LEU A 86 -6.44 8.91 -2.07
N SER A 87 -6.07 8.86 -0.79
CA SER A 87 -6.37 7.74 0.11
C SER A 87 -7.84 7.37 0.13
N GLU A 88 -8.70 8.37 0.32
CA GLU A 88 -10.14 8.17 0.47
C GLU A 88 -10.74 7.59 -0.81
N LYS A 89 -10.28 8.09 -1.96
CA LYS A 89 -10.70 7.57 -3.27
C LYS A 89 -10.17 6.15 -3.52
N LEU A 90 -8.92 5.86 -3.13
CA LEU A 90 -8.36 4.50 -3.22
C LEU A 90 -9.11 3.51 -2.32
N GLU A 91 -9.48 3.90 -1.10
CA GLU A 91 -10.31 3.07 -0.21
C GLU A 91 -11.67 2.78 -0.85
N LYS A 92 -12.32 3.81 -1.43
CA LYS A 92 -13.60 3.65 -2.16
C LYS A 92 -13.44 2.73 -3.37
N PHE A 93 -12.38 2.91 -4.16
CA PHE A 93 -12.07 2.09 -5.32
C PHE A 93 -11.93 0.60 -4.96
N LEU A 94 -11.11 0.30 -3.94
CA LEU A 94 -10.90 -1.08 -3.48
C LEU A 94 -12.17 -1.70 -2.88
N THR A 95 -13.02 -0.88 -2.24
CA THR A 95 -14.31 -1.33 -1.73
C THR A 95 -15.25 -1.74 -2.88
N LEU A 96 -15.25 -0.99 -3.98
CA LEU A 96 -16.02 -1.33 -5.18
C LEU A 96 -15.50 -2.61 -5.85
N LEU A 97 -14.18 -2.77 -5.96
CA LEU A 97 -13.56 -3.99 -6.52
C LEU A 97 -13.75 -5.23 -5.66
N ARG A 98 -14.09 -5.06 -4.37
CA ARG A 98 -14.39 -6.16 -3.45
C ARG A 98 -15.83 -6.65 -3.54
N ALA A 99 -16.71 -5.93 -4.23
CA ALA A 99 -18.11 -6.29 -4.35
C ALA A 99 -18.29 -7.71 -4.93
N GLU A 100 -19.44 -8.32 -4.66
CA GLU A 100 -19.80 -9.61 -5.25
C GLU A 100 -19.87 -9.51 -6.77
N ASP A 101 -19.46 -10.59 -7.44
CA ASP A 101 -19.25 -10.63 -8.88
C ASP A 101 -20.54 -10.26 -9.65
N ASP A 102 -21.71 -10.66 -9.13
CA ASP A 102 -23.03 -10.34 -9.70
C ASP A 102 -23.39 -8.83 -9.68
N LYS A 103 -22.77 -8.05 -8.78
CA LYS A 103 -23.00 -6.60 -8.65
C LYS A 103 -21.96 -5.79 -9.41
N LEU A 104 -20.86 -6.41 -9.82
CA LEU A 104 -19.73 -5.71 -10.40
C LEU A 104 -20.08 -5.01 -11.72
N GLU A 105 -20.88 -5.65 -12.57
CA GLU A 105 -21.41 -5.05 -13.82
C GLU A 105 -22.20 -3.76 -13.55
N THR A 106 -23.00 -3.73 -12.49
CA THR A 106 -23.77 -2.53 -12.11
C THR A 106 -22.89 -1.43 -11.51
N LEU A 107 -21.73 -1.82 -10.96
CA LEU A 107 -20.77 -0.92 -10.34
C LEU A 107 -19.70 -0.43 -11.31
N LYS A 108 -19.58 -1.01 -12.52
CA LYS A 108 -18.65 -0.55 -13.57
C LYS A 108 -18.62 0.97 -13.74
N PRO A 109 -19.74 1.68 -13.91
CA PRO A 109 -19.72 3.13 -14.07
C PRO A 109 -19.16 3.85 -12.85
N GLN A 110 -19.41 3.31 -11.65
CA GLN A 110 -18.88 3.88 -10.41
C GLN A 110 -17.38 3.63 -10.28
N ILE A 111 -16.89 2.47 -10.69
CA ILE A 111 -15.45 2.15 -10.74
C ILE A 111 -14.74 3.10 -11.70
N VAL A 112 -15.29 3.30 -12.89
CA VAL A 112 -14.74 4.23 -13.90
C VAL A 112 -14.68 5.65 -13.34
N ASN A 113 -15.77 6.14 -12.73
CA ASN A 113 -15.79 7.48 -12.13
C ASN A 113 -14.76 7.63 -11.02
N VAL A 114 -14.63 6.64 -10.13
CA VAL A 114 -13.64 6.69 -9.04
C VAL A 114 -12.21 6.61 -9.59
N LEU A 115 -11.97 5.83 -10.66
CA LEU A 115 -10.66 5.75 -11.30
C LEU A 115 -10.29 7.08 -11.97
N GLN A 116 -11.25 7.74 -12.62
CA GLN A 116 -11.09 9.09 -13.16
C GLN A 116 -10.74 10.08 -12.05
N ASP A 117 -11.50 10.08 -10.95
CA ASP A 117 -11.23 10.92 -9.77
C ASP A 117 -9.81 10.69 -9.23
N ILE A 118 -9.35 9.43 -9.14
CA ILE A 118 -8.01 9.08 -8.65
C ILE A 118 -6.94 9.71 -9.54
N VAL A 119 -7.04 9.53 -10.87
CA VAL A 119 -6.04 10.07 -11.80
C VAL A 119 -6.07 11.60 -11.78
N GLU A 120 -7.24 12.21 -11.71
CA GLU A 120 -7.39 13.67 -11.62
C GLU A 120 -6.72 14.22 -10.36
N ILE A 121 -6.97 13.63 -9.19
CA ILE A 121 -6.32 14.02 -7.94
C ILE A 121 -4.80 13.88 -8.05
N ILE A 122 -4.30 12.77 -8.63
CA ILE A 122 -2.86 12.60 -8.81
C ILE A 122 -2.28 13.73 -9.67
N LEU A 123 -2.92 14.07 -10.78
CA LEU A 123 -2.42 15.07 -11.71
C LEU A 123 -2.58 16.52 -11.22
N GLN A 124 -3.65 16.84 -10.51
CA GLN A 124 -3.95 18.22 -10.09
C GLN A 124 -3.43 18.53 -8.68
N ASP A 125 -3.63 17.59 -7.74
CA ASP A 125 -3.45 17.84 -6.32
C ASP A 125 -2.19 17.21 -5.74
N VAL A 126 -1.66 16.15 -6.37
CA VAL A 126 -0.46 15.45 -5.90
C VAL A 126 0.77 15.80 -6.72
N MET A 127 0.70 15.89 -8.05
CA MET A 127 1.86 16.25 -8.89
C MET A 127 1.99 17.77 -9.07
N HIS A 128 3.20 18.32 -8.93
CA HIS A 128 3.43 19.73 -9.30
C HIS A 128 3.36 19.95 -10.81
N ASP A 129 3.91 19.01 -11.59
CA ASP A 129 3.99 19.05 -13.04
C ASP A 129 2.83 18.32 -13.74
N GLY A 130 1.77 17.95 -13.01
CA GLY A 130 0.69 17.15 -13.59
C GLY A 130 -0.14 17.88 -14.65
N HIS A 131 -0.08 19.22 -14.68
CA HIS A 131 -0.62 20.05 -15.77
C HIS A 131 0.07 19.76 -17.11
N LEU A 132 1.38 19.49 -17.12
CA LEU A 132 2.12 19.12 -18.34
C LEU A 132 1.71 17.75 -18.88
N VAL A 133 1.41 16.80 -17.99
CA VAL A 133 0.89 15.48 -18.37
C VAL A 133 -0.52 15.62 -18.92
N THR A 134 -1.33 16.46 -18.28
CA THR A 134 -2.68 16.78 -18.73
C THR A 134 -2.66 17.40 -20.12
N GLU A 135 -1.79 18.39 -20.36
CA GLU A 135 -1.70 19.08 -21.66
C GLU A 135 -1.16 18.17 -22.78
N ASN A 136 -0.06 17.45 -22.53
CA ASN A 136 0.62 16.67 -23.58
C ASN A 136 -0.03 15.32 -23.86
N LEU A 137 -0.64 14.68 -22.86
CA LEU A 137 -1.18 13.32 -22.99
C LEU A 137 -2.70 13.29 -22.79
N CYS A 138 -3.24 14.21 -21.97
CA CYS A 138 -4.68 14.27 -21.74
C CYS A 138 -5.49 15.09 -22.76
N LEU A 139 -4.93 16.18 -23.31
CA LEU A 139 -5.64 17.04 -24.27
C LEU A 139 -5.55 16.55 -25.70
N ASN A 140 -4.43 15.94 -26.09
CA ASN A 140 -4.20 15.44 -27.46
C ASN A 140 -5.11 14.29 -27.89
N THR A 141 -5.91 13.73 -26.97
CA THR A 141 -6.92 12.71 -27.30
C THR A 141 -8.36 13.13 -26.98
N LYS A 142 -8.61 14.43 -26.74
CA LYS A 142 -9.95 15.00 -26.49
C LYS A 142 -10.98 14.78 -27.61
N GLU A 143 -10.54 14.37 -28.81
CA GLU A 143 -11.45 13.98 -29.89
C GLU A 143 -12.14 12.62 -29.66
N ARG A 144 -11.72 11.82 -28.67
CA ARG A 144 -12.26 10.48 -28.39
C ARG A 144 -12.82 10.35 -26.97
N GLY A 145 -14.12 10.58 -26.83
CA GLY A 145 -14.98 9.99 -25.77
C GLY A 145 -14.58 10.20 -24.30
N GLN A 146 -15.30 9.48 -23.42
CA GLN A 146 -14.95 9.35 -22.00
C GLN A 146 -13.78 8.36 -21.82
N ARG A 147 -12.84 8.67 -20.93
CA ARG A 147 -11.64 7.86 -20.67
C ARG A 147 -11.87 6.78 -19.63
N TYR A 148 -11.03 5.75 -19.62
CA TYR A 148 -11.10 4.65 -18.66
C TYR A 148 -12.46 3.94 -18.67
N VAL A 149 -13.23 4.04 -19.76
CA VAL A 149 -14.56 3.42 -19.89
C VAL A 149 -14.44 1.94 -20.17
N ASN A 150 -13.41 1.55 -20.94
CA ASN A 150 -13.16 0.17 -21.30
C ASN A 150 -12.32 -0.52 -20.21
N ILE A 151 -13.01 -0.95 -19.15
CA ILE A 151 -12.41 -1.72 -18.05
C ILE A 151 -12.77 -3.19 -18.16
N ASP A 152 -11.76 -4.05 -17.97
CA ASP A 152 -11.95 -5.47 -17.75
C ASP A 152 -12.31 -5.68 -16.29
N THR A 153 -13.51 -6.16 -16.00
CA THR A 153 -13.89 -6.54 -14.62
C THR A 153 -13.77 -8.03 -14.37
N ASP A 154 -13.62 -8.83 -15.43
CA ASP A 154 -13.56 -10.28 -15.37
C ASP A 154 -12.24 -10.74 -14.72
N PHE A 155 -11.18 -9.92 -14.79
CA PHE A 155 -9.93 -10.21 -14.08
C PHE A 155 -10.10 -10.29 -12.56
N THR A 156 -11.09 -9.60 -11.97
CA THR A 156 -11.36 -9.66 -10.52
C THR A 156 -12.04 -10.96 -10.07
N VAL A 157 -12.58 -11.74 -11.01
CA VAL A 157 -13.13 -13.09 -10.75
C VAL A 157 -12.01 -14.06 -10.37
N ASN A 158 -10.78 -13.77 -10.77
CA ASN A 158 -9.63 -14.59 -10.36
C ASN A 158 -9.40 -14.47 -8.85
N LYS A 159 -9.50 -15.60 -8.15
CA LYS A 159 -9.29 -15.70 -6.70
C LYS A 159 -7.98 -15.04 -6.23
N SER A 160 -6.89 -15.18 -6.99
CA SER A 160 -5.60 -14.58 -6.62
C SER A 160 -5.65 -13.05 -6.65
N VAL A 161 -6.33 -12.46 -7.63
CA VAL A 161 -6.52 -11.01 -7.73
C VAL A 161 -7.42 -10.51 -6.61
N LYS A 162 -8.51 -11.25 -6.32
CA LYS A 162 -9.43 -10.93 -5.23
C LYS A 162 -8.73 -10.92 -3.87
N GLU A 163 -7.83 -11.88 -3.61
CA GLU A 163 -7.00 -11.91 -2.42
C GLU A 163 -6.05 -10.71 -2.34
N LYS A 164 -5.40 -10.31 -3.46
CA LYS A 164 -4.57 -9.10 -3.52
C LYS A 164 -5.37 -7.83 -3.20
N VAL A 165 -6.57 -7.68 -3.77
CA VAL A 165 -7.47 -6.53 -3.50
C VAL A 165 -7.87 -6.48 -2.03
N ILE A 166 -8.28 -7.63 -1.45
CA ILE A 166 -8.64 -7.71 -0.03
C ILE A 166 -7.44 -7.35 0.85
N ARG A 167 -6.26 -7.87 0.55
CA ARG A 167 -5.04 -7.59 1.31
C ARG A 167 -4.66 -6.12 1.23
N LEU A 168 -4.68 -5.52 0.05
CA LEU A 168 -4.38 -4.10 -0.15
C LEU A 168 -5.40 -3.21 0.58
N HIS A 169 -6.69 -3.55 0.50
CA HIS A 169 -7.74 -2.85 1.23
C HIS A 169 -7.51 -2.92 2.75
N LEU A 170 -7.16 -4.09 3.29
CA LEU A 170 -6.82 -4.21 4.71
C LEU A 170 -5.59 -3.35 5.07
N LEU A 171 -4.53 -3.37 4.26
CA LEU A 171 -3.33 -2.56 4.54
C LEU A 171 -3.62 -1.05 4.54
N LEU A 172 -4.51 -0.58 3.68
CA LEU A 172 -4.87 0.84 3.59
C LEU A 172 -5.93 1.26 4.63
N THR A 173 -6.87 0.38 4.96
CA THR A 173 -8.04 0.70 5.80
C THR A 173 -7.91 0.25 7.26
N VAL A 174 -6.91 -0.55 7.63
CA VAL A 174 -6.69 -0.93 9.04
C VAL A 174 -6.48 0.33 9.88
N LYS A 175 -7.54 0.69 10.61
CA LYS A 175 -7.54 1.69 11.67
C LYS A 175 -7.15 0.99 12.97
N GLU A 176 -6.23 1.59 13.73
CA GLU A 176 -5.77 1.10 15.04
C GLU A 176 -6.95 1.01 16.03
N SER A 177 -7.70 -0.08 16.00
CA SER A 177 -8.71 -0.34 17.01
C SER A 177 -8.03 -1.05 18.19
N THR A 178 -7.94 -0.36 19.32
CA THR A 178 -7.48 -0.93 20.61
C THR A 178 -8.36 -2.09 21.08
N LYS A 179 -9.50 -2.31 20.42
CA LYS A 179 -10.42 -3.45 20.60
C LYS A 179 -9.82 -4.80 20.19
N ASN A 180 -8.87 -4.82 19.25
CA ASN A 180 -8.26 -6.05 18.73
C ASN A 180 -7.06 -6.54 19.57
N VAL A 181 -6.71 -5.83 20.64
CA VAL A 181 -5.68 -6.29 21.58
C VAL A 181 -6.30 -7.27 22.57
N PRO A 182 -5.77 -8.50 22.71
CA PRO A 182 -6.27 -9.44 23.70
C PRO A 182 -6.21 -8.84 25.10
N LYS A 183 -7.33 -8.87 25.84
CA LYS A 183 -7.37 -8.41 27.24
C LYS A 183 -6.48 -9.29 28.14
N ASN A 184 -6.28 -10.55 27.76
CA ASN A 184 -5.44 -11.49 28.49
C ASN A 184 -3.95 -11.11 28.36
N LEU A 185 -3.29 -10.90 29.50
CA LEU A 185 -1.89 -10.50 29.56
C LEU A 185 -0.92 -11.59 29.07
N ASP A 186 -1.24 -12.87 29.28
CA ASP A 186 -0.42 -14.00 28.80
C ASP A 186 -0.53 -14.14 27.28
N ALA A 187 -1.74 -14.02 26.73
CA ALA A 187 -1.93 -14.00 25.28
C ALA A 187 -1.15 -12.85 24.61
N ARG A 188 -1.18 -11.65 25.22
CA ARG A 188 -0.34 -10.53 24.78
C ARG A 188 1.15 -10.86 24.84
N ARG A 189 1.63 -11.44 25.95
CA ARG A 189 3.04 -11.84 26.09
C ARG A 189 3.45 -12.87 25.04
N ARG A 190 2.61 -13.87 24.76
CA ARG A 190 2.88 -14.89 23.73
C ARG A 190 2.89 -14.31 22.32
N ILE A 191 1.95 -13.41 21.99
CA ILE A 191 1.94 -12.71 20.70
C ILE A 191 3.17 -11.82 20.57
N THR A 192 3.52 -11.04 21.60
CA THR A 192 4.75 -10.24 21.60
C THR A 192 5.99 -11.13 21.47
N PHE A 193 6.06 -12.25 22.19
CA PHE A 193 7.18 -13.18 22.10
C PHE A 193 7.28 -13.79 20.69
N PHE A 194 6.17 -14.21 20.11
CA PHE A 194 6.13 -14.77 18.76
C PHE A 194 6.54 -13.73 17.72
N ALA A 195 5.95 -12.54 17.76
CA ALA A 195 6.31 -11.44 16.87
C ALA A 195 7.79 -11.08 17.00
N ASN A 196 8.30 -10.88 18.23
CA ASN A 196 9.72 -10.62 18.45
C ASN A 196 10.59 -11.77 17.92
N SER A 197 10.18 -13.04 18.08
CA SER A 197 10.93 -14.20 17.61
C SER A 197 10.97 -14.33 16.10
N LEU A 198 9.93 -13.90 15.38
CA LEU A 198 9.93 -13.82 13.91
C LEU A 198 11.01 -12.86 13.38
N PHE A 199 11.36 -11.85 14.18
CA PHE A 199 12.24 -10.75 13.75
C PHE A 199 13.57 -10.70 14.52
N MET A 200 13.83 -11.68 15.39
CA MET A 200 15.12 -11.85 16.06
C MET A 200 15.94 -12.89 15.32
N ASN A 201 17.25 -12.62 15.17
CA ASN A 201 18.21 -13.67 14.81
C ASN A 201 18.28 -14.66 15.98
N MET A 202 17.52 -15.76 15.89
CA MET A 202 17.60 -16.83 16.87
C MET A 202 19.00 -17.42 16.84
N SER A 203 19.75 -17.20 17.93
CA SER A 203 21.06 -17.82 18.10
C SER A 203 20.89 -19.33 18.07
N LYS A 204 21.84 -20.03 17.43
CA LYS A 204 21.79 -21.49 17.33
C LYS A 204 21.66 -22.10 18.71
N ALA A 205 20.71 -23.03 18.86
CA ALA A 205 20.48 -23.73 20.11
C ALA A 205 21.81 -24.30 20.64
N PRO A 206 22.17 -24.02 21.91
CA PRO A 206 23.38 -24.58 22.51
C PRO A 206 23.30 -26.10 22.48
N LYS A 207 24.44 -26.77 22.26
CA LYS A 207 24.51 -28.24 22.29
C LYS A 207 24.02 -28.74 23.65
N VAL A 208 23.26 -29.84 23.67
CA VAL A 208 22.60 -30.40 24.89
C VAL A 208 23.55 -30.53 26.08
N ARG A 209 24.83 -30.86 25.85
CA ARG A 209 25.88 -30.95 26.88
C ARG A 209 26.21 -29.63 27.60
N ASN A 210 25.83 -28.49 27.04
CA ASN A 210 26.01 -27.14 27.60
C ASN A 210 24.70 -26.56 28.16
N MET A 211 23.59 -27.31 28.10
CA MET A 211 22.34 -26.88 28.72
C MET A 211 22.40 -27.23 30.20
N LEU A 212 22.25 -26.22 31.07
CA LEU A 212 22.11 -26.44 32.50
C LEU A 212 20.87 -27.33 32.74
N SER A 213 21.08 -28.46 33.39
CA SER A 213 19.98 -29.37 33.73
C SER A 213 18.99 -28.67 34.66
N PHE A 214 17.69 -28.76 34.34
CA PHE A 214 16.58 -28.20 35.12
C PHE A 214 16.60 -28.60 36.61
N ARG A 215 17.41 -29.60 37.00
CA ARG A 215 17.60 -30.00 38.39
C ARG A 215 18.41 -29.01 39.24
N LEU A 216 19.34 -28.24 38.67
CA LEU A 216 20.20 -27.33 39.46
C LEU A 216 19.51 -26.01 39.82
N VAL A 217 18.52 -25.56 39.04
CA VAL A 217 17.80 -24.29 39.29
C VAL A 217 16.80 -24.41 40.44
N ILE A 218 16.22 -25.59 40.66
CA ILE A 218 15.28 -25.84 41.77
C ILE A 218 16.03 -26.03 43.11
N MET A 219 17.35 -26.30 43.08
CA MET A 219 18.16 -26.50 44.28
C MET A 219 18.79 -25.22 44.85
N ILE A 220 18.54 -24.05 44.25
CA ILE A 220 19.11 -22.75 44.69
C ILE A 220 18.01 -21.70 44.96
N ASN A 221 16.82 -22.14 45.40
CA ASN A 221 15.82 -21.27 46.04
C ASN A 221 15.49 -21.78 47.43
#